data_AF-A0A838WE47-F1
#
_entry.id   AF-A0A838WE47-F1
#
_cell.length_a   1.000
_cell.length_b   1.000
_cell.length_c   1.000
_cell.angle_alpha   90.00
_cell.angle_beta   90.00
_cell.angle_gamma   90.00
#
_symmetry.space_group_name_H-M   'P 1'
#
loop_
_entity.id
_entity.type
_entity.pdbx_description
1 polymer ?
#
loop_
_entity_poly.entity_id
_entity_poly.type
_entity_poly.pdbx_seq_one_letter_code
_entity_poly.pdbx_strand_id
1 'polypeptide(L)'
;MRDYEAVYIFDSSLEESGINEKIDRYHGLLTGGNGGEITAVDHWGKRQLAYPIEDRDNGYYVVSHFTAAPTALPEYERILKLDEELLRYLVVINEGELATTPVVPEPTRSDDDDGDEED
;
A
#
# COMPACT_ATOMS: atom_id res chain seq x y z
N MET A 1 -12.81 -15.67 11.34
CA MET A 1 -12.22 -14.84 10.28
C MET A 1 -10.71 -14.93 10.41
N ARG A 2 -9.96 -14.53 9.39
CA ARG A 2 -8.49 -14.49 9.44
C ARG A 2 -8.03 -13.08 9.12
N ASP A 3 -6.89 -12.71 9.68
CA ASP A 3 -6.18 -11.50 9.37
C ASP A 3 -5.40 -11.67 8.06
N TYR A 4 -5.47 -10.66 7.22
CA TYR A 4 -4.77 -10.59 5.94
C TYR A 4 -4.04 -9.26 5.83
N GLU A 5 -2.98 -9.30 5.04
CA GLU A 5 -2.29 -8.12 4.57
C GLU A 5 -2.36 -8.13 3.04
N ALA A 6 -2.76 -7.00 2.46
CA ALA A 6 -2.72 -6.78 1.03
C ALA A 6 -1.79 -5.62 0.71
N VAL A 7 -0.82 -5.87 -0.17
CA VAL A 7 0.05 -4.85 -0.74
C VAL A 7 -0.40 -4.59 -2.17
N TYR A 8 -0.61 -3.32 -2.50
CA TYR A 8 -0.99 -2.86 -3.84
C TYR A 8 0.11 -1.99 -4.40
N ILE A 9 0.34 -2.13 -5.70
CA ILE A 9 1.21 -1.27 -6.49
C ILE A 9 0.34 -0.66 -7.58
N PHE A 10 -0.02 0.61 -7.41
CA PHE A 10 -0.76 1.38 -8.41
C PHE A 10 0.17 2.08 -9.38
N ASP A 11 -0.39 2.47 -10.51
CA ASP A 11 0.24 3.39 -11.43
C ASP A 11 0.59 4.72 -10.74
N SER A 12 1.86 5.13 -10.85
CA SER A 12 2.32 6.40 -10.27
C SER A 12 1.79 7.66 -10.96
N SER A 13 1.07 7.54 -12.07
CA SER A 13 0.36 8.66 -12.71
C SER A 13 -0.98 8.98 -12.05
N LEU A 14 -1.49 8.10 -11.18
CA LEU A 14 -2.73 8.34 -10.47
C LEU A 14 -2.56 9.29 -9.30
N GLU A 15 -3.58 10.11 -9.08
CA GLU A 15 -3.71 10.93 -7.90
C GLU A 15 -4.13 10.08 -6.69
N GLU A 16 -3.65 10.46 -5.51
CA GLU A 16 -3.92 9.74 -4.26
C GLU A 16 -5.42 9.62 -3.95
N SER A 17 -6.23 10.61 -4.34
CA SER A 17 -7.68 10.55 -4.19
C SER A 17 -8.30 9.40 -4.99
N GLY A 18 -7.87 9.21 -6.24
CA GLY A 18 -8.37 8.12 -7.08
C GLY A 18 -7.91 6.75 -6.58
N ILE A 19 -6.71 6.68 -6.00
CA ILE A 19 -6.21 5.48 -5.32
C ILE A 19 -7.08 5.14 -4.10
N ASN A 20 -7.41 6.14 -3.27
CA ASN A 20 -8.30 5.96 -2.11
C ASN A 20 -9.68 5.46 -2.51
N GLU A 21 -10.30 6.05 -3.53
CA GLU A 21 -11.61 5.61 -4.02
C GLU A 21 -11.60 4.15 -4.49
N LYS A 22 -10.50 3.70 -5.12
CA LYS A 22 -10.32 2.30 -5.51
C LYS A 22 -10.20 1.38 -4.30
N ILE A 23 -9.38 1.76 -3.32
CA ILE A 23 -9.18 1.01 -2.08
C ILE A 23 -10.50 0.87 -1.33
N ASP A 24 -11.24 1.96 -1.15
CA ASP A 24 -12.57 1.98 -0.53
C ASP A 24 -13.54 1.05 -1.25
N ARG A 25 -13.52 1.04 -2.59
CA ARG A 25 -14.33 0.12 -3.40
C ARG A 25 -13.96 -1.34 -3.11
N TYR A 26 -12.67 -1.67 -3.03
CA TYR A 26 -12.23 -3.04 -2.74
C TYR A 26 -12.61 -3.45 -1.30
N HIS A 27 -12.45 -2.55 -0.34
CA HIS A 27 -12.81 -2.78 1.06
C HIS A 27 -14.31 -2.92 1.28
N GLY A 28 -15.12 -2.20 0.48
CA GLY A 28 -16.58 -2.35 0.46
C GLY A 28 -17.03 -3.79 0.16
N LEU A 29 -16.29 -4.53 -0.66
CA LEU A 29 -16.59 -5.94 -0.97
C LEU A 29 -16.32 -6.86 0.23
N LEU A 30 -15.31 -6.54 1.03
CA LEU A 30 -14.93 -7.32 2.22
C LEU A 30 -15.91 -7.07 3.38
N THR A 31 -16.31 -5.81 3.57
CA THR A 31 -17.20 -5.38 4.66
C THR A 31 -18.67 -5.69 4.37
N GLY A 32 -19.14 -5.56 3.13
CA GLY A 32 -20.56 -5.64 2.77
C GLY A 32 -21.20 -7.03 2.79
N GLY A 33 -20.43 -8.11 2.66
CA GLY A 33 -20.98 -9.47 2.51
C GLY A 33 -20.76 -10.42 3.70
N ASN A 34 -19.61 -10.31 4.39
CA ASN A 34 -19.11 -11.40 5.23
C ASN A 34 -18.61 -10.93 6.61
N GLY A 35 -18.90 -9.69 7.01
CA GLY A 35 -18.47 -9.14 8.31
C GLY A 35 -16.97 -8.90 8.43
N GLY A 36 -16.28 -8.66 7.31
CA GLY A 36 -14.88 -8.25 7.34
C GLY A 36 -14.70 -6.84 7.89
N GLU A 37 -13.52 -6.55 8.41
CA GLU A 37 -13.16 -5.25 9.00
C GLU A 37 -11.79 -4.82 8.47
N ILE A 38 -11.63 -3.54 8.18
CA ILE A 38 -10.35 -2.95 7.80
C ILE A 38 -9.67 -2.42 9.07
N THR A 39 -8.48 -2.93 9.37
CA THR A 39 -7.74 -2.60 10.58
C THR A 39 -6.83 -1.39 10.37
N ALA A 40 -6.13 -1.32 9.24
CA ALA A 40 -5.22 -0.23 8.92
C ALA A 40 -5.02 -0.11 7.40
N VAL A 41 -4.75 1.12 6.95
CA VAL A 41 -4.36 1.43 5.57
C VAL A 41 -3.20 2.40 5.62
N ASP A 42 -2.06 1.97 5.08
CA ASP A 42 -0.80 2.70 5.13
C ASP A 42 -0.35 3.07 3.71
N HIS A 43 -0.24 4.36 3.46
CA HIS A 43 0.20 4.92 2.18
C HIS A 43 1.72 5.10 2.21
N TRP A 44 2.45 4.30 1.44
CA TRP A 44 3.91 4.38 1.34
C TRP A 44 4.36 5.38 0.26
N GLY A 45 3.44 5.84 -0.58
CA GLY A 45 3.71 6.79 -1.64
C GLY A 45 4.41 6.17 -2.85
N LYS A 46 4.97 7.04 -3.68
CA LYS A 46 5.68 6.67 -4.91
C LYS A 46 7.06 6.10 -4.59
N ARG A 47 7.36 4.92 -5.13
CA ARG A 47 8.67 4.25 -5.01
C ARG A 47 9.14 3.73 -6.37
N GLN A 48 10.45 3.68 -6.55
CA GLN A 48 11.07 3.08 -7.73
C GLN A 48 11.01 1.55 -7.65
N LEU A 49 10.58 0.92 -8.74
CA LEU A 49 10.51 -0.52 -8.87
C LEU A 49 11.90 -1.09 -9.20
N ALA A 50 12.20 -2.30 -8.71
CA ALA A 50 13.48 -2.96 -9.01
C ALA A 50 13.64 -3.33 -10.49
N TYR A 51 12.51 -3.49 -11.20
CA TYR A 51 12.43 -3.73 -12.64
C TYR A 51 11.09 -3.17 -13.16
N PRO A 52 11.00 -2.81 -14.44
CA PRO A 52 9.79 -2.24 -15.00
C PRO A 52 8.65 -3.27 -15.02
N ILE A 53 7.46 -2.83 -14.59
CA ILE A 53 6.21 -3.59 -14.68
C ILE A 53 5.31 -2.81 -15.63
N GLU A 54 4.87 -3.44 -16.73
CA GLU A 54 4.02 -2.79 -17.75
C GLU A 54 4.60 -1.45 -18.23
N ASP A 55 5.91 -1.45 -18.52
CA ASP A 55 6.69 -0.29 -18.95
C ASP A 55 6.74 0.87 -17.93
N ARG A 56 6.43 0.61 -16.65
CA ARG A 56 6.55 1.58 -15.55
C ARG A 56 7.73 1.27 -14.65
N ASP A 57 8.60 2.26 -14.44
CA ASP A 57 9.74 2.16 -13.51
C ASP A 57 9.39 2.56 -12.06
N ASN A 58 8.21 3.14 -11.84
CA ASN A 58 7.76 3.62 -10.53
C ASN A 58 6.32 3.18 -10.27
N GLY A 59 6.00 2.90 -9.01
CA GLY A 59 4.65 2.57 -8.56
C GLY A 59 4.30 3.27 -7.25
N TYR A 60 3.01 3.48 -7.01
CA TYR A 60 2.50 3.98 -5.73
C TYR A 60 2.11 2.79 -4.85
N TYR A 61 2.74 2.68 -3.68
CA TYR A 61 2.55 1.56 -2.76
C TYR A 61 1.50 1.89 -1.69
N VAL A 62 0.55 0.96 -1.51
CA VAL A 62 -0.37 0.97 -0.39
C VAL A 62 -0.40 -0.39 0.27
N VAL A 63 -0.43 -0.40 1.60
CA VAL A 63 -0.61 -1.60 2.41
C VAL A 63 -1.95 -1.50 3.12
N SER A 64 -2.74 -2.56 3.10
CA SER A 64 -3.97 -2.66 3.88
C SER A 64 -3.97 -3.90 4.73
N HIS A 65 -4.29 -3.72 6.01
CA HIS A 65 -4.55 -4.79 6.96
C HIS A 65 -6.05 -4.93 7.14
N PHE A 66 -6.56 -6.14 7.00
CA PHE A 66 -7.98 -6.41 7.17
C PHE A 66 -8.25 -7.82 7.65
N THR A 67 -9.37 -7.98 8.34
CA THR A 67 -9.94 -9.26 8.72
C THR A 67 -11.03 -9.63 7.72
N ALA A 68 -11.00 -10.86 7.20
CA ALA A 68 -12.02 -11.35 6.28
C ALA A 68 -12.35 -12.85 6.46
N ALA A 69 -13.51 -13.26 5.95
CA ALA A 69 -13.83 -14.67 5.77
C ALA A 69 -13.08 -15.21 4.53
N PRO A 70 -12.50 -16.44 4.59
CA PRO A 70 -11.80 -17.04 3.45
C PRO A 70 -12.64 -17.14 2.17
N THR A 71 -13.97 -17.21 2.32
CA THR A 71 -14.93 -17.26 1.20
C THR A 71 -15.05 -15.96 0.43
N ALA A 72 -14.62 -14.82 0.99
CA ALA A 72 -14.68 -13.52 0.33
C ALA A 72 -13.45 -13.24 -0.56
N LEU A 73 -12.32 -13.90 -0.31
CA LEU A 73 -11.08 -13.68 -1.06
C LEU A 73 -11.19 -13.91 -2.57
N PRO A 74 -11.86 -14.98 -3.06
CA PRO A 74 -11.89 -15.23 -4.51
C PRO A 74 -12.55 -14.09 -5.30
N GLU A 75 -13.62 -13.50 -4.75
CA GLU A 75 -14.30 -12.37 -5.39
C GLU A 75 -13.46 -11.09 -5.28
N TYR A 76 -12.86 -10.87 -4.11
CA TYR A 76 -11.96 -9.74 -3.88
C TYR A 76 -10.76 -9.75 -4.85
N GLU A 77 -10.06 -10.88 -4.99
CA GLU A 77 -8.97 -11.04 -5.96
C GLU A 77 -9.43 -10.89 -7.41
N ARG A 78 -10.66 -11.31 -7.73
CA ARG A 78 -11.23 -11.15 -9.07
C ARG A 78 -11.36 -9.67 -9.44
N ILE A 79 -11.82 -8.84 -8.51
CA ILE A 79 -11.97 -7.39 -8.74
C ILE A 79 -10.61 -6.70 -8.83
N LEU A 80 -9.62 -7.09 -8.00
CA LEU A 80 -8.26 -6.58 -8.11
C LEU A 80 -7.64 -6.87 -9.49
N LYS A 81 -7.81 -8.10 -10.01
CA LYS A 81 -7.32 -8.48 -11.34
C LYS A 81 -7.97 -7.74 -12.50
N LEU A 82 -9.17 -7.19 -12.30
CA LEU A 82 -9.90 -6.44 -13.33
C LEU A 82 -9.50 -4.96 -13.36
N ASP A 83 -8.74 -4.49 -12.37
CA ASP A 83 -8.32 -3.10 -12.31
C ASP A 83 -7.00 -2.91 -13.07
N GLU A 84 -7.09 -2.31 -14.26
CA GLU A 84 -5.94 -2.08 -15.15
C GLU A 84 -4.95 -1.07 -14.57
N GLU A 85 -5.37 -0.27 -13.59
CA GLU A 85 -4.51 0.74 -12.95
C GLU A 85 -3.72 0.16 -11.76
N LEU A 86 -3.97 -1.11 -11.42
CA LEU A 86 -3.29 -1.89 -10.40
C LEU A 86 -2.23 -2.79 -11.06
N LEU A 87 -0.98 -2.32 -11.08
CA LEU A 87 0.15 -3.02 -11.71
C LEU A 87 0.44 -4.37 -11.05
N ARG A 88 0.29 -4.44 -9.72
CA ARG A 88 0.50 -5.67 -8.95
C ARG A 88 -0.21 -5.61 -7.62
N TYR A 89 -0.63 -6.77 -7.15
CA TYR A 89 -1.07 -6.95 -5.78
C TYR A 89 -0.52 -8.24 -5.20
N LEU A 90 -0.43 -8.31 -3.86
CA LEU A 90 -0.10 -9.50 -3.11
C LEU A 90 -0.98 -9.55 -1.88
N VAL A 91 -1.73 -10.64 -1.70
CA VAL A 91 -2.52 -10.89 -0.49
C VAL A 91 -1.90 -12.05 0.26
N VAL A 92 -1.60 -11.85 1.54
CA VAL A 92 -1.02 -12.86 2.42
C VAL A 92 -1.85 -12.99 3.69
N ILE A 93 -1.83 -14.18 4.29
CA ILE A 93 -2.39 -14.39 5.64
C ILE A 93 -1.41 -13.73 6.62
N ASN A 94 -1.94 -12.85 7.47
CA ASN A 94 -1.16 -12.22 8.53
C ASN A 94 -1.19 -13.14 9.76
N GLU A 95 -0.22 -14.04 9.88
CA GLU A 95 -0.14 -15.01 10.99
C GLU A 95 0.51 -14.44 12.26
N GLY A 96 0.82 -13.14 12.29
CA GLY A 96 1.28 -12.44 13.49
C GLY A 96 2.77 -12.58 13.79
N GLU A 97 3.53 -11.56 13.39
CA GLU A 97 4.38 -10.78 14.28
C GLU A 97 4.61 -9.44 13.55
N LEU A 98 4.06 -8.35 14.10
CA LEU A 98 4.31 -7.02 13.55
C LEU A 98 5.81 -6.78 13.62
N ALA A 99 6.48 -6.74 12.47
CA ALA A 99 7.80 -6.16 12.38
C ALA A 99 7.65 -4.65 12.69
N THR A 100 7.59 -4.30 13.97
CA THR A 100 7.98 -2.97 14.45
C THR A 100 9.46 -2.86 14.11
N THR A 101 9.75 -2.51 12.87
CA THR A 101 11.01 -1.88 12.56
C THR A 101 10.80 -0.45 13.04
N PRO A 102 11.45 0.00 14.12
CA PRO A 102 11.42 1.42 14.43
C PRO A 102 11.92 2.13 13.19
N VAL A 103 11.07 2.96 12.57
CA VAL A 103 11.50 3.92 11.56
C VAL A 103 12.50 4.80 12.27
N VAL A 104 13.78 4.48 12.13
CA VAL A 104 14.85 5.36 12.58
C VAL A 104 14.63 6.62 11.75
N PRO A 105 14.27 7.77 12.35
CA PRO A 105 14.15 8.99 11.57
C PRO A 105 15.49 9.21 10.88
N GLU A 106 15.46 9.42 9.56
CA GLU A 106 16.64 9.77 8.79
C GLU A 106 17.37 10.89 9.53
N PRO A 107 18.71 10.80 9.73
CA PRO A 107 19.43 11.94 10.26
C PRO A 107 19.22 13.06 9.25
N THR A 108 18.54 14.11 9.67
CA THR A 108 18.56 15.39 8.97
C THR A 108 20.04 15.71 8.79
N ARG A 109 20.53 15.57 7.56
CA ARG A 109 21.78 16.20 7.16
C ARG A 109 21.50 17.69 7.30
N SER A 110 21.86 18.24 8.44
CA SER A 110 22.12 19.66 8.54
C SER A 110 23.27 19.90 7.58
N ASP A 111 22.93 20.47 6.42
CA ASP A 111 23.89 21.16 5.57
C ASP A 111 24.52 22.28 6.41
N ASP A 112 25.61 21.97 7.10
CA ASP A 112 26.60 22.97 7.52
C ASP A 112 27.40 23.34 6.27
N ASP A 113 26.83 24.21 5.43
CA ASP A 113 27.54 24.93 4.38
C ASP A 113 27.33 26.44 4.55
N ASP A 114 28.46 27.08 4.85
CA ASP A 114 28.86 28.45 4.51
C ASP A 114 28.24 29.68 5.24
N GLY A 115 29.13 30.50 5.81
CA GLY A 115 28.78 31.79 6.41
C GLY A 115 29.93 32.50 7.12
N ASP A 116 30.96 32.85 6.36
CA ASP A 116 32.02 33.83 6.64
C ASP A 116 31.53 35.07 7.42
N GLU A 117 32.12 35.40 8.59
CA GLU A 117 32.15 36.78 9.12
C GLU A 117 33.50 37.06 9.81
N GLU A 118 34.03 38.24 9.47
CA GLU A 118 35.40 38.75 9.57
C GLU A 118 35.86 39.13 11.00
N ASP A 119 37.19 39.06 11.24
CA ASP A 119 37.95 39.96 12.14
C ASP A 119 39.42 40.08 11.68
#